data_AF-A0A1S8C817-F1
#
_entry.id   AF-A0A1S8C817-F1
#
_cell.length_a   1.000
_cell.length_b   1.000
_cell.length_c   1.000
_cell.angle_alpha   90.00
_cell.angle_beta   90.00
_cell.angle_gamma   90.00
#
_symmetry.space_group_name_H-M   'P 1'
#
loop_
_entity.id
_entity.type
_entity.pdbx_description
1 polymer ?
#
loop_
_entity_poly.entity_id
_entity_poly.type
_entity_poly.pdbx_seq_one_letter_code
_entity_poly.pdbx_strand_id
1 'polypeptide(L)' 'MSETQARTVTIAAIAAEAGVSVPTVSRVLNGRSDVAPHTRQRVEALLRSHGYQRRGGRAPE' A
#
# COMPACT_ATOMS: atom_id res chain seq x y z
N MET A 1 20.53 -22.63 -1.11
CA MET A 1 19.15 -22.28 -0.73
C MET A 1 19.23 -21.26 0.39
N SER A 2 18.34 -20.28 0.37
CA SER A 2 18.29 -19.12 1.27
C SER A 2 19.22 -17.98 0.89
N GLU A 3 18.65 -16.87 0.43
CA GLU A 3 19.06 -15.53 0.85
C GLU A 3 17.96 -14.52 0.46
N THR A 4 17.35 -13.99 1.51
CA THR A 4 16.70 -12.67 1.52
C THR A 4 15.51 -12.52 0.56
N GLN A 5 14.39 -13.15 0.92
CA GLN A 5 13.10 -12.53 0.63
C GLN A 5 13.08 -11.21 1.42
N ALA A 6 13.65 -10.17 0.81
CA ALA A 6 13.44 -8.81 1.22
C ALA A 6 11.93 -8.69 1.37
N ARG A 7 11.48 -8.52 2.62
CA ARG A 7 10.11 -8.19 2.97
C ARG A 7 9.86 -6.76 2.49
N THR A 8 10.05 -6.50 1.19
CA THR A 8 9.47 -5.37 0.50
C THR A 8 7.99 -5.53 0.71
N VAL A 9 7.47 -4.81 1.69
CA VAL A 9 6.04 -4.76 1.97
C VAL A 9 5.39 -4.37 0.65
N THR A 10 4.69 -5.31 0.04
CA THR A 10 4.04 -5.09 -1.23
C THR A 10 2.69 -4.43 -0.99
N ILE A 11 2.20 -3.69 -1.97
CA ILE A 11 0.83 -3.13 -1.92
C ILE A 11 -0.20 -4.25 -1.70
N ALA A 12 0.08 -5.46 -2.21
CA ALA A 12 -0.76 -6.64 -2.00
C ALA A 12 -0.80 -7.08 -0.53
N ALA A 13 0.33 -7.07 0.18
CA ALA A 13 0.36 -7.37 1.60
C ALA A 13 -0.43 -6.33 2.42
N ILE A 14 -0.22 -5.03 2.14
CA ILE A 14 -0.96 -3.95 2.80
C ILE A 14 -2.46 -4.06 2.52
N ALA A 15 -2.84 -4.40 1.30
CA ALA A 15 -4.23 -4.60 0.91
C ALA A 15 -4.87 -5.74 1.71
N ALA A 16 -4.19 -6.89 1.78
CA ALA A 16 -4.65 -8.04 2.55
C ALA A 16 -4.81 -7.71 4.05
N GLU A 17 -3.85 -7.02 4.66
CA GLU A 17 -3.93 -6.62 6.09
C GLU A 17 -4.98 -5.53 6.35
N ALA A 18 -5.19 -4.63 5.39
CA ALA A 18 -6.25 -3.63 5.45
C ALA A 18 -7.65 -4.22 5.19
N GLY A 19 -7.74 -5.48 4.76
CA GLY A 19 -9.01 -6.12 4.38
C GLY A 19 -9.60 -5.55 3.08
N VAL A 20 -8.75 -5.04 2.19
CA VAL A 20 -9.16 -4.46 0.90
C VAL A 20 -8.39 -5.05 -0.26
N SER A 21 -8.84 -4.76 -1.47
CA SER A 21 -8.15 -5.17 -2.69
C SER A 21 -7.06 -4.17 -3.08
N VAL A 22 -6.02 -4.65 -3.78
CA VAL A 22 -4.97 -3.82 -4.41
C VAL A 22 -5.53 -2.60 -5.18
N PRO A 23 -6.58 -2.72 -6.02
CA PRO A 23 -7.17 -1.55 -6.69
C PRO A 23 -7.75 -0.52 -5.71
N THR A 24 -8.19 -0.92 -4.53
CA THR A 24 -8.66 0.01 -3.48
C THR A 24 -7.50 0.81 -2.91
N VAL A 25 -6.37 0.16 -2.58
CA VAL A 25 -5.16 0.86 -2.12
C VAL A 25 -4.62 1.77 -3.22
N SER A 26 -4.66 1.35 -4.48
CA SER A 26 -4.32 2.18 -5.64
C SER A 26 -5.22 3.43 -5.74
N ARG A 27 -6.53 3.29 -5.53
CA ARG A 27 -7.46 4.44 -5.46
C ARG A 27 -7.11 5.40 -4.33
N VAL A 28 -6.81 4.89 -3.13
CA VAL A 28 -6.35 5.71 -1.99
C VAL A 28 -5.07 6.48 -2.34
N LEU A 29 -4.08 5.80 -2.91
CA LEU A 29 -2.79 6.40 -3.30
C LEU A 29 -2.94 7.43 -4.43
N ASN A 30 -3.86 7.20 -5.37
CA ASN A 30 -4.17 8.14 -6.46
C ASN A 30 -5.16 9.24 -6.05
N GLY A 31 -5.51 9.34 -4.76
CA GLY A 31 -6.40 10.40 -4.25
C GLY A 31 -7.88 10.22 -4.64
N ARG A 32 -8.27 9.08 -5.19
CA ARG A 32 -9.68 8.77 -5.48
C ARG A 32 -10.41 8.48 -4.17
N SER A 33 -11.50 9.20 -3.93
CA SER A 33 -12.22 9.22 -2.66
C SER A 33 -13.38 8.22 -2.58
N ASP A 34 -13.45 7.24 -3.48
CA ASP A 34 -14.38 6.09 -3.42
C ASP A 34 -14.10 5.10 -2.27
N VAL A 35 -13.32 5.50 -1.27
CA VAL A 35 -12.83 4.63 -0.20
C VAL A 35 -13.30 5.20 1.12
N ALA A 36 -14.00 4.37 1.89
CA ALA A 36 -14.52 4.77 3.19
C ALA A 36 -13.39 5.34 4.07
N PRO A 37 -13.66 6.42 4.84
CA PRO A 37 -12.66 7.06 5.68
C PRO A 37 -12.00 6.08 6.67
N HIS A 38 -12.77 5.13 7.20
CA HIS A 38 -12.25 4.05 8.06
C HIS A 38 -11.20 3.19 7.34
N THR A 39 -11.46 2.81 6.10
CA THR A 39 -10.54 2.03 5.27
C THR A 39 -9.28 2.83 4.95
N ARG A 40 -9.43 4.10 4.59
CA ARG A 40 -8.30 5.01 4.35
C ARG A 40 -7.39 5.09 5.57
N GLN A 41 -7.95 5.33 6.76
CA GLN A 41 -7.19 5.39 8.00
C GLN A 41 -6.43 4.09 8.29
N ARG A 42 -7.06 2.93 8.07
CA ARG A 42 -6.42 1.63 8.27
C ARG A 42 -5.26 1.41 7.29
N VAL A 43 -5.48 1.73 6.02
CA VAL A 43 -4.44 1.68 4.97
C VAL A 43 -3.29 2.64 5.29
N GLU A 44 -3.57 3.88 5.69
CA GLU A 44 -2.55 4.87 6.10
C GLU A 44 -1.76 4.43 7.33
N ALA A 45 -2.43 3.86 8.34
CA ALA A 45 -1.76 3.32 9.52
C ALA A 45 -0.81 2.17 9.16
N LEU A 46 -1.26 1.25 8.30
CA LEU A 46 -0.42 0.16 7.79
C LEU A 46 0.74 0.70 6.95
N LEU A 47 0.48 1.59 5.99
CA LEU A 47 1.53 2.23 5.18
C LEU A 47 2.62 2.86 6.04
N ARG A 48 2.24 3.58 7.11
CA ARG A 48 3.18 4.15 8.09
C ARG A 48 3.92 3.07 8.89
N SER A 49 3.20 2.10 9.44
CA SER A 49 3.76 1.00 10.24
C SER A 49 4.80 0.19 9.46
N HIS A 50 4.52 -0.06 8.19
CA HIS A 50 5.38 -0.83 7.30
C HIS A 50 6.50 0.00 6.65
N GLY A 51 6.56 1.31 6.91
CA GLY A 51 7.52 2.19 6.24
C GLY A 51 7.35 2.19 4.72
N TYR A 52 6.14 1.93 4.23
CA TYR A 52 5.83 2.00 2.80
C TYR A 52 5.78 3.47 2.39
N GLN A 53 6.97 4.07 2.27
CA GLN A 53 7.14 5.27 1.49
C GLN A 53 6.91 4.86 0.06
N ARG A 54 5.83 5.38 -0.54
CA ARG A 54 5.64 5.43 -1.98
C ARG A 54 7.02 5.75 -2.55
N ARG A 55 7.69 4.80 -3.22
CA ARG A 55 8.88 5.11 -4.01
C ARG A 55 8.37 6.05 -5.11
N GLY A 56 8.28 7.33 -4.79
CA GLY A 56 8.02 8.39 -5.73
C GLY A 56 9.21 8.43 -6.67
N GLY A 57 8.94 8.24 -7.96
CA GLY A 57 9.94 8.43 -9.01
C GLY A 57 10.54 7.13 -9.55
N ARG A 58 9.75 6.34 -10.26
CA ARG A 58 10.18 6.06 -11.64
C ARG A 58 9.19 6.79 -12.54
N ALA A 59 9.60 7.98 -12.98
CA ALA A 59 8.93 8.66 -14.07
C ALA A 59 8.88 7.72 -15.29
N PRO A 60 7.80 7.71 -16.09
CA PRO A 60 7.82 7.03 -17.38
C PRO A 60 8.84 7.75 -18.28
N GLU A 61 9.66 6.99 -19.01
CA GLU A 61 10.38 7.49 -20.20
C GLU A 61 9.38 7.94 -21.28
#